data_AF-A0A538TBP6-F1
#
_entry.id   AF-A0A538TBP6-F1
#
_cell.length_a   1.000
_cell.length_b   1.000
_cell.length_c   1.000
_cell.angle_alpha   90.00
_cell.angle_beta   90.00
_cell.angle_gamma   90.00
#
_symmetry.space_group_name_H-M   'P 1'
#
loop_
_entity.id
_entity.type
_entity.pdbx_description
1 polymer ?
#
loop_
_entity_poly.entity_id
_entity_poly.type
_entity_poly.pdbx_seq_one_letter_code
_entity_poly.pdbx_strand_id
1 'polypeptide(L)'
;MALVGSLRDLSLPELLAIIANGEKSGVITIRSDAATAQIHLNRGKIVRASDTLRDERFGEIMLKLGKISQETLAAALRAQETAGGSRRLGAILVDMGAITGADQSGAVLYQTCEALYDLCTWQVGYFQFDAQEAPEETGIAIQVDTLLEEVDRRAQAGERARIESMRHVPDSPLRGRRELTPDKLELIRLTRSFHLRTEEFTPLADEDAPEGESL
;
A
#
# COMPACT_ATOMS: atom_id res chain seq x y z
N MET A 1 25.43 4.22 -1.63
CA MET A 1 25.72 2.99 -2.41
C MET A 1 24.40 2.53 -2.99
N ALA A 2 24.38 2.11 -4.25
CA ALA A 2 23.18 1.56 -4.89
C ALA A 2 23.35 0.05 -5.11
N LEU A 3 22.37 -0.74 -4.70
CA LEU A 3 22.31 -2.17 -5.01
C LEU A 3 21.42 -2.32 -6.25
N VAL A 4 21.92 -2.97 -7.31
CA VAL A 4 21.21 -3.11 -8.58
C VAL A 4 21.22 -4.57 -8.99
N GLY A 5 20.12 -5.05 -9.56
CA GLY A 5 19.99 -6.43 -9.99
C GLY A 5 18.73 -6.71 -10.80
N SER A 6 18.50 -8.00 -11.04
CA SER A 6 17.35 -8.52 -11.77
C SER A 6 16.44 -9.30 -10.82
N LEU A 7 15.12 -9.17 -10.98
CA LEU A 7 14.14 -9.95 -10.24
C LEU A 7 14.21 -11.47 -10.53
N ARG A 8 14.88 -11.87 -11.61
CA ARG A 8 15.14 -13.28 -11.91
C ARG A 8 16.22 -13.90 -11.04
N ASP A 9 17.20 -13.10 -10.63
CA ASP A 9 18.36 -13.57 -9.86
C ASP A 9 18.14 -13.40 -8.36
N LEU A 10 17.38 -12.36 -7.99
CA LEU A 10 16.98 -12.07 -6.61
C LEU A 10 15.55 -11.57 -6.63
N SER A 11 14.63 -12.37 -6.09
CA SER A 11 13.21 -12.02 -6.05
C SER A 11 12.95 -10.82 -5.13
N LEU A 12 11.82 -10.15 -5.31
CA LEU A 12 11.46 -9.01 -4.46
C LEU A 12 11.34 -9.40 -2.97
N PRO A 13 10.70 -10.53 -2.59
CA PRO A 13 10.70 -10.99 -1.20
C PRO A 13 12.10 -11.12 -0.59
N GLU A 14 13.04 -11.71 -1.32
CA GLU A 14 14.42 -11.91 -0.86
C GLU A 14 15.15 -10.56 -0.72
N LEU A 15 14.97 -9.65 -1.69
CA LEU A 15 15.53 -8.31 -1.63
C LEU A 15 15.02 -7.54 -0.40
N LEU A 16 13.71 -7.58 -0.14
CA LEU A 16 13.10 -6.93 1.02
C LEU A 16 13.67 -7.51 2.32
N ALA A 17 13.81 -8.83 2.44
CA ALA A 17 14.40 -9.47 3.61
C ALA A 17 15.85 -9.03 3.87
N ILE A 18 16.67 -8.92 2.81
CA ILE A 18 18.06 -8.44 2.92
C ILE A 18 18.12 -7.00 3.43
N ILE A 19 17.30 -6.12 2.86
CA ILE A 19 17.25 -4.69 3.24
C ILE A 19 16.72 -4.53 4.68
N ALA A 20 15.71 -5.32 5.04
CA ALA A 20 15.12 -5.34 6.38
C ALA A 20 16.12 -5.78 7.45
N ASN A 21 16.78 -6.91 7.24
CA ASN A 21 17.78 -7.45 8.16
C ASN A 21 19.01 -6.53 8.30
N GLY A 22 19.34 -5.77 7.26
CA GLY A 22 20.38 -4.74 7.30
C GLY A 22 19.94 -3.40 7.90
N GLU A 23 18.68 -3.30 8.36
CA GLU A 23 18.02 -2.08 8.85
C GLU A 23 18.23 -0.86 7.94
N LYS A 24 18.24 -1.08 6.62
CA LYS A 24 18.55 -0.01 5.66
C LYS A 24 17.33 0.87 5.42
N SER A 25 17.59 2.17 5.25
CA SER A 25 16.64 3.14 4.72
C SER A 25 17.00 3.47 3.27
N GLY A 26 15.99 3.76 2.45
CA GLY A 26 16.17 4.13 1.06
C GLY A 26 14.94 3.84 0.22
N VAL A 27 15.11 3.92 -1.10
CA VAL A 27 14.04 3.65 -2.07
C VAL A 27 14.47 2.52 -3.01
N ILE A 28 13.60 1.51 -3.15
CA ILE A 28 13.72 0.50 -4.19
C ILE A 28 12.87 0.96 -5.37
N THR A 29 13.49 1.16 -6.53
CA THR A 29 12.80 1.35 -7.79
C THR A 29 12.86 0.05 -8.60
N ILE A 30 11.71 -0.44 -9.05
CA ILE A 30 11.57 -1.63 -9.89
C ILE A 30 11.05 -1.19 -11.25
N ARG A 31 11.67 -1.67 -12.32
CA ARG A 31 11.24 -1.43 -13.69
C ARG A 31 11.03 -2.75 -14.42
N SER A 32 9.83 -2.94 -14.94
CA SER A 32 9.49 -3.98 -15.91
C SER A 32 9.01 -3.34 -17.21
N ASP A 33 8.80 -4.18 -18.22
CA ASP A 33 8.32 -3.78 -19.53
C ASP A 33 6.92 -3.12 -19.45
N ALA A 34 6.13 -3.51 -18.44
CA ALA A 34 4.75 -3.09 -18.28
C ALA A 34 4.57 -1.93 -17.28
N ALA A 35 5.46 -1.80 -16.29
CA ALA A 35 5.27 -0.85 -15.20
C ALA A 35 6.56 -0.49 -14.46
N THR A 36 6.51 0.66 -13.80
CA THR A 36 7.51 1.08 -12.82
C THR A 36 6.89 1.11 -11.43
N ALA A 37 7.64 0.68 -10.43
CA ALA A 37 7.22 0.69 -9.05
C ALA A 37 8.29 1.27 -8.14
N GLN A 38 7.85 1.81 -7.01
CA GLN A 38 8.70 2.33 -5.95
C GLN A 38 8.26 1.78 -4.60
N ILE A 39 9.23 1.37 -3.79
CA ILE A 39 9.03 0.94 -2.40
C ILE A 39 9.98 1.77 -1.54
N HIS A 40 9.42 2.50 -0.59
CA HIS A 40 10.16 3.32 0.35
C HIS A 40 10.36 2.52 1.64
N LEU A 41 11.61 2.45 2.11
CA LEU A 41 11.97 1.77 3.35
C LEU A 41 12.65 2.73 4.33
N ASN A 42 12.29 2.62 5.60
CA ASN A 42 12.90 3.34 6.70
C ASN A 42 13.29 2.35 7.82
N ARG A 43 14.60 2.24 8.10
CA ARG A 43 15.17 1.34 9.10
C ARG A 43 14.65 -0.09 8.97
N GLY A 44 14.67 -0.60 7.73
CA GLY A 44 14.20 -1.94 7.40
C GLY A 44 12.68 -2.15 7.41
N LYS A 45 11.88 -1.13 7.69
CA LYS A 45 10.42 -1.17 7.61
C LYS A 45 9.95 -0.54 6.30
N ILE A 46 8.93 -1.10 5.68
CA ILE A 46 8.31 -0.50 4.49
C ILE A 46 7.40 0.62 4.97
N VAL A 47 7.51 1.81 4.37
CA VAL A 47 6.67 2.97 4.72
C VAL A 47 5.64 3.31 3.65
N ARG A 48 5.95 2.99 2.39
CA ARG A 48 5.05 3.11 1.25
C ARG A 48 5.48 2.21 0.10
N ALA A 49 4.52 1.77 -0.70
CA ALA A 49 4.75 1.18 -2.00
C ALA A 49 3.73 1.71 -3.00
N SER A 50 4.15 1.84 -4.26
CA SER A 50 3.29 2.30 -5.36
C SER A 50 3.82 1.80 -6.68
N ASP A 51 2.94 1.50 -7.62
CA ASP A 51 3.29 1.19 -9.02
C ASP A 51 2.42 1.98 -10.00
N THR A 52 2.90 2.11 -11.24
CA THR A 52 2.23 2.91 -12.28
C THR A 52 0.91 2.33 -12.80
N LEU A 53 0.61 1.06 -12.56
CA LEU A 53 -0.61 0.37 -13.02
C LEU A 53 -1.71 0.35 -11.96
N ARG A 54 -1.36 0.27 -10.68
CA ARG A 54 -2.26 0.12 -9.53
C ARG A 54 -2.20 1.29 -8.56
N ASP A 55 -1.86 2.48 -9.03
CA ASP A 55 -2.14 3.70 -8.27
C ASP A 55 -3.65 3.97 -8.26
N GLU A 56 -4.40 3.02 -7.69
CA GLU A 56 -5.82 3.15 -7.41
C GLU A 56 -5.96 4.33 -6.46
N ARG A 57 -6.57 5.40 -6.98
CA ARG A 57 -6.54 6.69 -6.32
C ARG A 57 -7.17 6.55 -4.95
N PHE A 58 -6.53 7.12 -3.92
CA PHE A 58 -7.02 7.12 -2.53
C PHE A 58 -8.55 7.38 -2.43
N GLY A 59 -9.09 8.30 -3.23
CA GLY A 59 -10.52 8.60 -3.26
C GLY A 59 -11.41 7.43 -3.70
N GLU A 60 -10.97 6.62 -4.66
CA GLU A 60 -11.70 5.44 -5.13
C GLU A 60 -11.72 4.33 -4.08
N ILE A 61 -10.61 4.13 -3.37
CA ILE A 61 -10.54 3.22 -2.23
C ILE A 61 -11.57 3.65 -1.17
N MET A 62 -11.58 4.93 -0.80
CA MET A 62 -12.52 5.44 0.20
C MET A 62 -13.99 5.32 -0.23
N LEU A 63 -14.29 5.47 -1.52
CA LEU A 63 -15.62 5.20 -2.07
C LEU A 63 -16.00 3.72 -1.96
N LYS A 64 -15.11 2.80 -2.37
CA LYS A 64 -15.35 1.34 -2.31
C LYS A 64 -15.57 0.86 -0.88
N LEU A 65 -14.84 1.44 0.07
CA LEU A 65 -14.99 1.19 1.50
C LEU A 65 -16.25 1.82 2.10
N GLY A 66 -16.99 2.64 1.35
CA GLY A 66 -18.18 3.33 1.81
C GLY A 66 -17.90 4.40 2.87
N LYS A 67 -16.66 4.89 2.94
CA LYS A 67 -16.21 5.89 3.91
C LYS A 67 -16.54 7.31 3.46
N ILE A 68 -16.62 7.54 2.15
CA ILE A 68 -17.03 8.83 1.56
C ILE A 68 -18.09 8.59 0.49
N SER A 69 -18.86 9.62 0.16
CA SER A 69 -19.78 9.62 -0.99
C SER A 69 -19.09 10.19 -2.23
N GLN A 70 -19.68 9.99 -3.41
CA GLN A 70 -19.18 10.64 -4.65
C GLN A 70 -19.20 12.17 -4.54
N GLU A 71 -20.19 12.73 -3.86
CA GLU A 71 -20.29 14.18 -3.65
C GLU A 71 -19.14 14.70 -2.77
N THR A 72 -18.84 13.99 -1.68
CA THR A 72 -17.71 14.31 -0.79
C THR A 72 -16.38 14.23 -1.53
N LEU A 73 -16.17 13.19 -2.35
CA LEU A 73 -14.97 13.07 -3.16
C LEU A 73 -14.83 14.23 -4.15
N ALA A 74 -15.91 14.59 -4.85
CA ALA A 74 -15.91 15.70 -5.80
C ALA A 74 -15.66 17.06 -5.15
N ALA A 75 -16.10 17.24 -3.90
CA ALA A 75 -15.80 18.45 -3.12
C ALA A 75 -14.33 18.49 -2.68
N ALA A 76 -13.77 17.36 -2.23
CA ALA A 76 -12.38 17.26 -1.83
C ALA A 76 -11.40 17.48 -3.01
N LEU A 77 -11.71 16.94 -4.18
CA LEU A 77 -10.92 17.17 -5.40
C LEU A 77 -10.92 18.64 -5.82
N ARG A 78 -12.08 19.32 -5.76
CA ARG A 78 -12.17 20.76 -6.03
C ARG A 78 -11.35 21.59 -5.04
N ALA A 79 -11.37 21.23 -3.76
CA ALA A 79 -10.54 21.88 -2.75
C ALA A 79 -9.04 21.65 -3.03
N GLN A 80 -8.66 20.45 -3.48
CA GLN A 80 -7.28 20.13 -3.87
C GLN A 80 -6.80 20.96 -5.06
N GLU A 81 -7.63 21.08 -6.11
CA GLU A 81 -7.34 21.91 -7.28
C GLU A 81 -7.19 23.39 -6.90
N THR A 82 -8.07 23.89 -6.03
CA THR A 82 -8.03 25.29 -5.54
C THR A 82 -6.75 25.58 -4.75
N ALA A 83 -6.21 24.58 -4.04
CA ALA A 83 -4.95 24.66 -3.32
C ALA A 83 -3.71 24.45 -4.21
N GLY A 84 -3.87 24.41 -5.54
CA GLY A 84 -2.77 24.20 -6.49
C GLY A 84 -2.19 22.79 -6.47
N GLY A 85 -2.92 21.80 -5.95
CA GLY A 85 -2.50 20.40 -5.91
C GLY A 85 -1.43 20.05 -4.87
N SER A 86 -0.99 21.00 -4.04
CA SER A 86 0.06 20.76 -3.04
C SER A 86 -0.41 19.90 -1.86
N ARG A 87 -1.71 19.99 -1.50
CA ARG A 87 -2.27 19.22 -0.39
C ARG A 87 -2.72 17.84 -0.86
N ARG A 88 -2.38 16.80 -0.07
CA ARG A 88 -2.83 15.43 -0.33
C ARG A 88 -4.33 15.30 -0.10
N LEU A 89 -5.01 14.53 -0.94
CA LEU A 89 -6.46 14.32 -0.89
C LEU A 89 -6.93 13.76 0.47
N GLY A 90 -6.15 12.86 1.07
CA GLY A 90 -6.47 12.29 2.38
C GLY A 90 -6.50 13.35 3.50
N ALA A 91 -5.54 14.28 3.51
CA ALA A 91 -5.51 15.37 4.48
C ALA A 91 -6.71 16.30 4.30
N ILE A 92 -7.08 16.61 3.06
CA ILE A 92 -8.28 17.40 2.75
C ILE A 92 -9.55 16.71 3.26
N LEU A 93 -9.68 15.39 3.07
CA LEU A 93 -10.83 14.63 3.56
C LEU A 93 -10.91 14.58 5.09
N VAL A 94 -9.77 14.57 5.79
CA VAL A 94 -9.71 14.68 7.25
C VAL A 94 -10.12 16.09 7.70
N ASP A 95 -9.58 17.13 7.08
CA ASP A 95 -9.93 18.54 7.38
C ASP A 95 -11.42 18.82 7.17
N MET A 96 -12.03 18.20 6.17
CA MET A 96 -13.47 18.27 5.90
C MET A 96 -14.32 17.49 6.91
N GLY A 97 -13.71 16.73 7.83
CA GLY A 97 -14.41 15.83 8.76
C GLY A 97 -15.09 14.65 8.07
N ALA A 98 -14.76 14.36 6.82
CA ALA A 98 -15.37 13.27 6.05
C ALA A 98 -14.82 11.90 6.46
N ILE A 99 -13.56 11.86 6.90
CA ILE A 99 -12.86 10.65 7.34
C ILE A 99 -12.03 10.97 8.59
N THR A 100 -11.72 9.96 9.40
CA THR A 100 -10.77 10.14 10.51
C THR A 100 -9.33 9.92 10.05
N GLY A 101 -8.35 10.39 10.84
CA GLY A 101 -6.93 10.06 10.59
C GLY A 101 -6.67 8.55 10.60
N ALA A 102 -7.39 7.80 11.44
CA ALA A 102 -7.32 6.33 11.45
C ALA A 102 -7.85 5.71 10.14
N ASP A 103 -8.93 6.26 9.57
CA ASP A 103 -9.43 5.82 8.26
C ASP A 103 -8.43 6.12 7.14
N GLN A 104 -7.78 7.28 7.18
CA GLN A 104 -6.73 7.65 6.23
C GLN A 104 -5.55 6.67 6.30
N SER A 105 -5.03 6.42 7.49
CA SER A 105 -3.97 5.44 7.69
C SER A 105 -4.41 4.04 7.25
N GLY A 106 -5.63 3.61 7.59
CA GLY A 106 -6.16 2.32 7.14
C GLY A 106 -6.17 2.18 5.60
N ALA A 107 -6.55 3.23 4.89
CA ALA A 107 -6.57 3.24 3.43
C ALA A 107 -5.16 3.25 2.81
N VAL A 108 -4.21 4.00 3.38
CA VAL A 108 -2.80 4.00 2.93
C VAL A 108 -2.16 2.63 3.17
N LEU A 109 -2.48 1.97 4.30
CA LEU A 109 -2.00 0.61 4.60
C LEU A 109 -2.51 -0.35 3.54
N TYR A 110 -3.80 -0.30 3.26
CA TYR A 110 -4.42 -1.13 2.24
C TYR A 110 -3.76 -0.94 0.87
N GLN A 111 -3.63 0.31 0.41
CA GLN A 111 -3.00 0.61 -0.87
C GLN A 111 -1.55 0.08 -0.94
N THR A 112 -0.78 0.31 0.13
CA THR A 112 0.61 -0.14 0.22
C THR A 112 0.70 -1.67 0.16
N CYS A 113 -0.13 -2.37 0.93
CA CYS A 113 -0.16 -3.83 0.92
C CYS A 113 -0.56 -4.39 -0.44
N GLU A 114 -1.62 -3.86 -1.07
CA GLU A 114 -2.06 -4.31 -2.39
C GLU A 114 -0.98 -4.13 -3.46
N ALA A 115 -0.27 -2.99 -3.47
CA ALA A 115 0.87 -2.78 -4.35
C ALA A 115 1.98 -3.81 -4.07
N LEU A 116 2.35 -4.02 -2.80
CA LEU A 116 3.38 -4.98 -2.44
C LEU A 116 3.03 -6.43 -2.83
N TYR A 117 1.77 -6.85 -2.65
CA TYR A 117 1.34 -8.19 -3.04
C TYR A 117 1.48 -8.39 -4.55
N ASP A 118 1.07 -7.42 -5.36
CA ASP A 118 1.26 -7.51 -6.79
C ASP A 118 2.73 -7.55 -7.18
N LEU A 119 3.54 -6.65 -6.63
CA LEU A 119 4.97 -6.57 -6.93
C LEU A 119 5.71 -7.86 -6.56
N CYS A 120 5.32 -8.53 -5.48
CA CYS A 120 5.87 -9.84 -5.10
C CYS A 120 5.54 -10.94 -6.12
N THR A 121 4.54 -10.77 -6.99
CA THR A 121 4.26 -11.72 -8.07
C THR A 121 5.17 -11.53 -9.29
N TRP A 122 5.84 -10.38 -9.42
CA TRP A 122 6.66 -10.07 -10.59
C TRP A 122 7.91 -10.95 -10.62
N GLN A 123 8.04 -11.74 -11.69
CA GLN A 123 9.17 -12.66 -11.91
C GLN A 123 10.27 -12.06 -12.79
N VAL A 124 10.00 -10.94 -13.47
CA VAL A 124 10.89 -10.32 -14.45
C VAL A 124 10.88 -8.81 -14.26
N GLY A 125 12.07 -8.21 -14.27
CA GLY A 125 12.29 -6.79 -14.12
C GLY A 125 13.66 -6.51 -13.53
N TYR A 126 14.04 -5.24 -13.50
CA TYR A 126 15.27 -4.77 -12.88
C TYR A 126 14.93 -3.93 -11.65
N PHE A 127 15.70 -4.10 -10.59
CA PHE A 127 15.57 -3.27 -9.39
C PHE A 127 16.84 -2.45 -9.16
N GLN A 128 16.64 -1.31 -8.51
CA GLN A 128 17.69 -0.48 -7.95
C GLN A 128 17.25 -0.04 -6.56
N PHE A 129 18.06 -0.32 -5.55
CA PHE A 129 17.93 0.25 -4.22
C PHE A 129 18.92 1.39 -4.04
N ASP A 130 18.42 2.58 -3.72
CA ASP A 130 19.23 3.75 -3.39
C ASP A 130 19.08 4.13 -1.92
N ALA A 131 20.16 4.01 -1.15
CA ALA A 131 20.21 4.37 0.27
C ALA A 131 20.42 5.87 0.53
N GLN A 132 20.66 6.67 -0.50
CA GLN A 132 20.77 8.13 -0.40
C GLN A 132 19.46 8.84 -0.70
N GLU A 133 18.54 8.16 -1.39
CA GLU A 133 17.20 8.67 -1.60
C GLU A 133 16.41 8.60 -0.30
N ALA A 134 15.96 9.75 0.19
CA ALA A 134 15.19 9.82 1.42
C ALA A 134 13.85 9.08 1.20
N PRO A 135 13.51 8.10 2.05
CA PRO A 135 12.19 7.50 2.00
C PRO A 135 11.14 8.55 2.33
N GLU A 136 9.94 8.40 1.78
CA GLU A 136 8.87 9.32 2.15
C GLU A 136 8.53 9.16 3.64
N GLU A 137 8.54 10.25 4.38
CA GLU A 137 8.33 10.26 5.84
C GLU A 137 6.84 10.12 6.22
N THR A 138 5.95 10.35 5.27
CA THR A 138 4.49 10.22 5.46
C THR A 138 4.04 8.85 4.95
N GLY A 139 3.71 7.95 5.88
CA GLY A 139 3.32 6.59 5.54
C GLY A 139 3.02 5.73 6.75
N ILE A 140 3.17 4.42 6.59
CA ILE A 140 2.85 3.43 7.63
C ILE A 140 4.00 2.45 7.73
N ALA A 141 4.53 2.26 8.93
CA ALA A 141 5.59 1.30 9.17
C ALA A 141 5.06 -0.14 9.14
N ILE A 142 5.37 -0.87 8.07
CA ILE A 142 5.05 -2.29 7.89
C ILE A 142 6.33 -3.09 8.08
N GLN A 143 6.28 -4.09 8.96
CA GLN A 143 7.37 -5.06 9.10
C GLN A 143 7.40 -5.99 7.89
N VAL A 144 8.59 -6.18 7.32
CA VAL A 144 8.77 -7.01 6.13
C VAL A 144 8.32 -8.45 6.39
N ASP A 145 8.69 -9.04 7.53
CA ASP A 145 8.30 -10.42 7.86
C ASP A 145 6.78 -10.61 7.85
N THR A 146 6.04 -9.70 8.48
CA THR A 146 4.56 -9.70 8.49
C THR A 146 3.97 -9.61 7.08
N LEU A 147 4.57 -8.81 6.21
CA LEU A 147 4.15 -8.73 4.80
C LEU A 147 4.39 -10.06 4.09
N LEU A 148 5.58 -10.64 4.24
CA LEU A 148 5.97 -11.87 3.54
C LEU A 148 5.10 -13.07 3.97
N GLU A 149 4.81 -13.19 5.27
CA GLU A 149 3.87 -14.19 5.78
C GLU A 149 2.48 -14.07 5.15
N GLU A 150 2.01 -12.84 4.91
CA GLU A 150 0.72 -12.59 4.26
C GLU A 150 0.76 -12.87 2.75
N VAL A 151 1.86 -12.51 2.08
CA VAL A 151 2.10 -12.84 0.66
C VAL A 151 1.99 -14.36 0.47
N ASP A 152 2.68 -15.13 1.29
CA ASP A 152 2.65 -16.60 1.24
C ASP A 152 1.26 -17.16 1.49
N ARG A 153 0.55 -16.61 2.49
CA ARG A 153 -0.82 -17.02 2.81
C ARG A 153 -1.77 -16.79 1.64
N ARG A 154 -1.71 -15.62 1.00
CA ARG A 154 -2.54 -15.27 -0.17
C ARG A 154 -2.23 -16.16 -1.37
N ALA A 155 -0.95 -16.44 -1.63
CA ALA A 155 -0.53 -17.34 -2.69
C ALA A 155 -1.11 -18.75 -2.49
N GLN A 156 -1.04 -19.29 -1.27
CA GLN A 156 -1.61 -20.60 -0.95
C GLN A 156 -3.14 -20.63 -1.05
N ALA A 157 -3.82 -19.56 -0.63
CA ALA A 157 -5.28 -19.45 -0.74
C ALA A 157 -5.74 -19.43 -2.21
N GLY A 158 -5.06 -18.65 -3.06
CA GLY A 158 -5.33 -18.58 -4.49
C GLY A 158 -5.13 -19.94 -5.19
N GLU A 159 -4.09 -20.68 -4.82
CA GLU A 159 -3.83 -22.01 -5.37
C GLU A 159 -4.91 -23.02 -4.98
N ARG A 160 -5.37 -23.01 -3.73
CA ARG A 160 -6.47 -23.87 -3.28
C ARG A 160 -7.76 -23.61 -4.07
N ALA A 161 -8.11 -22.35 -4.28
CA ALA A 161 -9.30 -21.96 -5.05
C ALA A 161 -9.20 -22.38 -6.54
N ARG A 162 -8.00 -22.34 -7.12
CA ARG A 162 -7.74 -22.85 -8.47
C ARG A 162 -7.91 -24.37 -8.57
N ILE A 163 -7.38 -25.12 -7.61
CA ILE A 163 -7.54 -26.58 -7.57
C ILE A 163 -9.01 -26.97 -7.39
N GLU A 164 -9.75 -26.24 -6.55
CA GLU A 164 -11.17 -26.49 -6.30
C GLU A 164 -12.04 -26.18 -7.53
N SER A 165 -11.78 -25.08 -8.23
CA SER A 165 -12.49 -24.73 -9.47
C SER A 165 -12.19 -25.71 -10.60
N MET A 166 -10.96 -26.23 -10.70
CA MET A 166 -10.59 -27.26 -11.70
C MET A 166 -11.21 -28.63 -11.39
N ARG A 167 -11.63 -28.89 -10.14
CA ARG A 167 -12.36 -30.11 -9.76
C ARG A 167 -13.86 -30.05 -10.09
N HIS A 168 -14.43 -28.86 -10.29
CA HIS A 168 -15.83 -28.70 -10.71
C HIS A 168 -15.91 -28.43 -12.22
N VAL A 169 -16.23 -29.47 -13.01
CA VAL A 169 -16.78 -29.27 -14.36
C VAL A 169 -18.25 -28.89 -14.20
N PRO A 170 -18.69 -27.68 -14.61
CA PRO A 170 -20.06 -27.26 -14.40
C PRO A 170 -21.00 -27.95 -15.40
N ASP A 171 -21.86 -28.83 -14.92
CA ASP A 171 -23.05 -29.23 -15.66
C ASP A 171 -24.08 -28.09 -15.62
N SER A 172 -24.33 -27.50 -16.80
CA SER A 172 -25.48 -26.67 -17.16
C SER A 172 -25.44 -25.16 -16.82
N PRO A 173 -26.03 -24.31 -17.69
CA PRO A 173 -25.70 -22.90 -17.79
C PRO A 173 -26.63 -22.07 -16.91
N LEU A 174 -26.07 -21.29 -15.97
CA LEU A 174 -26.87 -20.34 -15.21
C LEU A 174 -26.19 -18.99 -15.08
N ARG A 175 -26.88 -18.00 -15.67
CA ARG A 175 -27.33 -16.75 -15.06
C ARG A 175 -26.37 -16.07 -14.10
N GLY A 176 -26.02 -14.84 -14.53
CA GLY A 176 -25.44 -13.75 -13.77
C GLY A 176 -25.61 -13.85 -12.25
N ARG A 177 -24.50 -14.15 -11.60
CA ARG A 177 -24.31 -13.89 -10.19
C ARG A 177 -23.09 -12.99 -10.10
N ARG A 178 -23.30 -11.75 -9.67
CA ARG A 178 -22.23 -10.88 -9.18
C ARG A 178 -21.51 -11.67 -8.10
N GLU A 179 -20.32 -12.17 -8.43
CA GLU A 179 -19.38 -12.68 -7.45
C GLU A 179 -19.07 -11.49 -6.53
N LEU A 180 -19.49 -11.58 -5.27
CA LEU A 180 -18.89 -10.75 -4.25
C LEU A 180 -17.44 -11.20 -4.18
N THR A 181 -16.50 -10.32 -4.56
CA THR A 181 -15.08 -10.63 -4.43
C THR A 181 -14.76 -10.89 -2.95
N PRO A 182 -13.81 -11.79 -2.65
CA PRO A 182 -13.42 -12.15 -1.27
C PRO A 182 -12.97 -10.95 -0.40
N ASP A 183 -12.79 -9.77 -0.99
CA ASP A 183 -12.06 -8.63 -0.43
C ASP A 183 -12.78 -7.93 0.74
N LYS A 184 -14.12 -7.89 0.77
CA LYS A 184 -14.84 -7.05 1.75
C LYS A 184 -14.78 -7.54 3.20
N LEU A 185 -14.66 -8.86 3.40
CA LEU A 185 -14.61 -9.48 4.72
C LEU A 185 -13.17 -9.64 5.24
N GLU A 186 -12.18 -9.77 4.34
CA GLU A 186 -10.77 -9.61 4.71
C GLU A 186 -10.48 -8.17 5.14
N LEU A 187 -11.08 -7.16 4.53
CA LEU A 187 -10.89 -5.75 4.87
C LEU A 187 -11.24 -5.40 6.34
N ILE A 188 -12.32 -5.96 6.87
CA ILE A 188 -12.74 -5.78 8.27
C ILE A 188 -11.95 -6.70 9.23
N ARG A 189 -11.50 -7.86 8.73
CA ARG A 189 -10.66 -8.78 9.52
C ARG A 189 -9.24 -8.27 9.64
N LEU A 190 -8.62 -7.74 8.58
CA LEU A 190 -7.28 -7.17 8.62
C LEU A 190 -7.24 -6.01 9.64
N THR A 191 -8.22 -5.11 9.64
CA THR A 191 -8.29 -4.03 10.64
C THR A 191 -8.53 -4.51 12.09
N ARG A 192 -9.05 -5.72 12.31
CA ARG A 192 -9.27 -6.29 13.67
C ARG A 192 -8.23 -7.36 14.08
N SER A 193 -7.55 -7.98 13.11
CA SER A 193 -6.59 -9.08 13.29
C SER A 193 -5.15 -8.58 13.25
N PHE A 194 -4.90 -7.40 12.67
CA PHE A 194 -3.70 -6.65 13.00
C PHE A 194 -3.78 -6.25 14.48
N HIS A 195 -3.13 -7.02 15.34
CA HIS A 195 -2.58 -6.54 16.61
C HIS A 195 -1.47 -5.50 16.35
N LEU A 196 -1.66 -4.59 15.39
CA LEU A 196 -0.85 -3.40 15.27
C LEU A 196 -1.34 -2.49 16.39
N ARG A 197 -0.71 -2.63 17.55
CA ARG A 197 -0.93 -1.71 18.67
C ARG A 197 -0.66 -0.32 18.13
N THR A 198 -1.69 0.50 18.07
CA THR A 198 -1.62 1.94 17.78
C THR A 198 -0.63 2.68 18.69
N GLU A 199 -0.21 2.06 19.79
CA GLU A 199 0.80 2.52 20.73
C GLU A 199 2.26 2.45 20.21
N GLU A 200 2.53 1.71 19.12
CA GLU A 200 3.87 1.62 18.50
C GLU A 200 4.06 2.57 17.28
N PHE A 201 3.03 3.36 16.94
CA PHE A 201 3.09 4.33 15.85
C PHE A 201 3.25 5.74 16.41
N THR A 202 4.45 6.28 16.33
CA THR A 202 4.66 7.72 16.45
C THR A 202 4.32 8.37 15.11
N PRO A 203 3.34 9.28 15.03
CA PRO A 203 3.19 10.14 13.87
C PRO A 203 4.49 10.94 13.73
N LEU A 204 5.13 10.91 12.56
CA LEU A 204 6.14 11.90 12.22
C LEU A 204 5.41 13.24 12.13
N ALA A 205 5.53 14.05 13.18
CA ALA A 205 5.04 15.42 13.16
C ALA A 205 5.97 16.24 12.26
N ASP A 206 5.40 17.15 11.48
CA ASP A 206 6.15 18.22 10.81
C ASP A 206 6.91 19.02 11.88
N GLU A 207 8.25 18.94 11.90
CA GLU A 207 9.13 19.83 12.67
C GLU A 207 9.25 21.22 11.99
N ASP A 208 8.13 21.78 11.52
CA ASP A 208 8.07 23.15 11.03
C ASP A 208 7.02 23.93 11.83
N ALA A 209 7.30 24.11 13.12
CA ALA A 209 6.73 25.20 13.90
C ALA A 209 7.83 26.23 14.15
N PRO A 210 7.78 27.44 13.56
CA PRO A 210 8.71 28.50 13.91
C PRO A 210 8.51 28.86 15.38
N GLU A 211 9.59 28.79 16.16
CA GLU A 211 9.64 29.34 17.51
C GLU A 211 9.23 30.82 17.43
N GLY A 212 8.02 31.11 17.90
CA GLY A 212 7.54 32.47 18.07
C GLY A 212 8.34 33.14 19.18
N GLU A 213 9.29 34.00 18.81
CA GLU A 213 9.86 35.00 19.70
C GLU A 213 8.72 35.79 20.34
N SER A 214 8.61 35.65 21.67
CA SER A 214 7.72 36.43 22.51
C SER A 214 8.45 37.70 22.94
N LEU A 215 7.79 38.83 22.68
CA LEU A 215 7.98 40.22 23.17
C LEU A 215 9.05 40.48 24.24
#